data_AF-A0AAD7FSU0-F1
#
_entry.id   AF-A0AAD7FSU0-F1
#
_cell.length_a   1.000
_cell.length_b   1.000
_cell.length_c   1.000
_cell.angle_alpha   90.00
_cell.angle_beta   90.00
_cell.angle_gamma   90.00
#
_symmetry.space_group_name_H-M   'P 1'
#
loop_
_entity.id
_entity.type
_entity.pdbx_description
1 polymer ?
#
loop_
_entity_poly.entity_id
_entity_poly.type
_entity_poly.pdbx_seq_one_letter_code
_entity_poly.pdbx_strand_id
1 'polypeptide(L)'
;TGALDDGHHGDWLPVSQLTSLALTNGHPTNYLPLLRRAVNLVNLYVVAGCPPESPQDDIELPRLETVVLDMDSGPHDSVRMLDIFTLPALHTLQVSGGLLGHDPISSLTTFISRAGCKLQRIFLMKSCEISVESLHAAFPAIPEIAFDDTYEYWY
;
A
#
# COMPACT_ATOMS: atom_id res chain seq x y z
N THR A 1 -41.20 -24.11 0.08
CA THR A 1 -40.14 -24.99 0.63
C THR A 1 -38.83 -24.23 0.52
N GLY A 2 -38.41 -23.37 1.44
CA GLY A 2 -38.54 -23.44 2.89
C GLY A 2 -37.34 -24.22 3.46
N ALA A 3 -36.46 -23.50 4.16
CA ALA A 3 -35.32 -23.94 4.98
C ALA A 3 -33.99 -24.24 4.25
N LEU A 4 -33.04 -23.31 4.40
CA LEU A 4 -31.78 -23.59 5.10
C LEU A 4 -31.52 -22.42 6.06
N ASP A 5 -32.10 -22.55 7.25
CA ASP A 5 -31.62 -21.91 8.46
C ASP A 5 -30.52 -22.84 8.99
N ASP A 6 -29.28 -22.36 9.04
CA ASP A 6 -28.24 -22.96 9.87
C ASP A 6 -27.35 -21.82 10.37
N GLY A 7 -27.64 -21.43 11.60
CA GLY A 7 -27.00 -20.32 12.28
C GLY A 7 -25.51 -20.54 12.46
N HIS A 8 -24.73 -19.58 11.95
CA HIS A 8 -23.48 -19.13 12.56
C HIS A 8 -23.49 -17.60 12.48
N HIS A 9 -24.06 -16.96 13.50
CA HIS A 9 -23.71 -15.57 13.84
C HIS A 9 -22.26 -15.58 14.35
N GLY A 10 -21.31 -15.81 13.44
CA GLY A 10 -19.98 -15.25 13.62
C GLY A 10 -20.18 -13.75 13.52
N ASP A 11 -19.85 -13.02 14.58
CA ASP A 11 -19.74 -11.56 14.57
C ASP A 11 -18.62 -11.20 13.57
N TRP A 12 -18.95 -11.21 12.28
CA TRP A 12 -18.07 -10.70 11.25
C TRP A 12 -17.99 -9.20 11.52
N LEU A 13 -16.87 -8.77 12.10
CA LEU A 13 -16.55 -7.36 12.25
C LEU A 13 -16.87 -6.68 10.90
N PRO A 14 -17.71 -5.63 10.89
CA PRO A 14 -17.97 -4.89 9.67
C PRO A 14 -16.63 -4.48 9.08
N VAL A 15 -16.45 -4.62 7.76
CA VAL A 15 -15.21 -4.17 7.08
C VAL A 15 -14.90 -2.71 7.39
N SER A 16 -15.93 -1.90 7.67
CA SER A 16 -15.80 -0.52 8.12
C SER A 16 -15.20 -0.35 9.51
N GLN A 17 -15.04 -1.38 10.32
CA GLN A 17 -14.38 -1.35 11.63
C GLN A 17 -12.91 -1.81 11.56
N LEU A 18 -12.45 -2.31 10.41
CA LEU A 18 -11.06 -2.72 10.24
C LEU A 18 -10.14 -1.50 10.31
N THR A 19 -9.17 -1.56 11.22
CA THR A 19 -8.09 -0.58 11.37
C THR A 19 -6.77 -1.09 10.81
N SER A 20 -6.55 -2.39 10.80
CA SER A 20 -5.36 -3.02 10.23
C SER A 20 -5.78 -4.17 9.32
N LEU A 21 -5.14 -4.26 8.14
CA LEU A 21 -5.43 -5.30 7.16
C LEU A 21 -4.13 -5.76 6.50
N ALA A 22 -3.89 -7.06 6.58
CA ALA A 22 -2.83 -7.74 5.87
C ALA A 22 -3.43 -8.57 4.72
N LEU A 23 -2.96 -8.32 3.50
CA LEU A 23 -3.37 -8.98 2.28
C LEU A 23 -2.18 -9.76 1.73
N THR A 24 -2.20 -11.08 1.87
CA THR A 24 -1.09 -11.94 1.46
C THR A 24 -1.53 -12.91 0.36
N ASN A 25 -0.60 -13.27 -0.53
CA ASN A 25 -0.74 -14.34 -1.52
C ASN A 25 -2.00 -14.24 -2.42
N GLY A 26 -2.37 -13.04 -2.85
CA GLY A 26 -3.44 -12.88 -3.83
C GLY A 26 -3.27 -11.67 -4.72
N HIS A 27 -4.13 -11.62 -5.74
CA HIS A 27 -4.07 -10.58 -6.75
C HIS A 27 -4.65 -9.26 -6.18
N PRO A 28 -3.97 -8.12 -6.33
CA PRO A 28 -4.41 -6.86 -5.73
C PRO A 28 -5.83 -6.43 -6.10
N THR A 29 -6.29 -6.75 -7.31
CA THR A 29 -7.67 -6.50 -7.78
C THR A 29 -8.74 -7.15 -6.91
N ASN A 30 -8.46 -8.32 -6.35
CA ASN A 30 -9.44 -9.07 -5.57
C ASN A 30 -9.79 -8.34 -4.27
N TYR A 31 -8.90 -7.45 -3.80
CA TYR A 31 -9.08 -6.74 -2.56
C TYR A 31 -9.68 -5.34 -2.75
N LEU A 32 -9.76 -4.80 -3.96
CA LEU A 32 -10.30 -3.45 -4.22
C LEU A 32 -11.73 -3.26 -3.67
N PRO A 33 -12.68 -4.21 -3.83
CA PRO A 33 -14.02 -4.06 -3.24
C PRO A 33 -14.01 -4.02 -1.71
N LEU A 34 -13.04 -4.70 -1.08
CA LEU A 34 -12.85 -4.70 0.36
C LEU A 34 -12.25 -3.38 0.83
N LEU A 35 -11.19 -2.91 0.15
CA LEU A 35 -10.54 -1.63 0.46
C LEU A 35 -11.52 -0.46 0.37
N ARG A 36 -12.40 -0.42 -0.64
CA ARG A 36 -13.47 0.60 -0.74
C ARG A 36 -14.39 0.69 0.48
N ARG A 37 -14.54 -0.41 1.23
CA ARG A 37 -15.40 -0.46 2.42
C ARG A 37 -14.62 -0.24 3.72
N ALA A 38 -13.29 -0.34 3.68
CA ALA A 38 -12.41 -0.23 4.83
C ALA A 38 -12.03 1.24 5.12
N VAL A 39 -13.03 2.11 5.26
CA VAL A 39 -12.84 3.57 5.43
C VAL A 39 -12.12 3.97 6.73
N ASN A 40 -12.09 3.07 7.71
CA ASN A 40 -11.38 3.27 8.99
C ASN A 40 -10.01 2.59 9.03
N LEU A 41 -9.51 2.12 7.88
CA LEU A 41 -8.22 1.47 7.80
C LEU A 41 -7.10 2.49 8.08
N VAL A 42 -6.21 2.10 8.99
CA VAL A 42 -5.04 2.86 9.46
C VAL A 42 -3.77 2.22 8.93
N ASN A 43 -3.70 0.89 8.94
CA ASN A 43 -2.56 0.11 8.47
C ASN A 43 -2.96 -0.84 7.36
N LEU A 44 -2.27 -0.75 6.22
CA LEU A 44 -2.44 -1.65 5.09
C LEU A 44 -1.12 -2.32 4.77
N TYR A 45 -1.11 -3.63 4.81
CA TYR A 45 0.03 -4.47 4.47
C TYR A 45 -0.35 -5.33 3.26
N VAL A 46 0.39 -5.23 2.17
CA VAL A 46 0.12 -5.98 0.93
C VAL A 46 1.37 -6.75 0.52
N VAL A 47 1.23 -8.07 0.50
CA VAL A 47 2.17 -9.02 -0.10
C VAL A 47 1.48 -9.71 -1.23
N ALA A 48 1.68 -9.19 -2.44
CA ALA A 48 1.02 -9.73 -3.60
C ALA A 48 2.02 -10.14 -4.67
N GLY A 49 1.56 -11.06 -5.52
CA GLY A 49 2.21 -11.31 -6.80
C GLY A 49 1.57 -10.41 -7.85
N CYS A 50 2.40 -9.76 -8.67
CA CYS A 50 2.10 -9.00 -9.89
C CYS A 50 0.84 -8.10 -9.84
N PRO A 51 0.97 -6.77 -9.89
CA PRO A 51 -0.20 -5.91 -9.92
C PRO A 51 -1.01 -6.06 -11.22
N PRO A 52 -2.33 -5.87 -11.15
CA PRO A 52 -3.21 -5.90 -12.32
C PRO A 52 -2.93 -4.76 -13.29
N GLU A 53 -3.32 -4.98 -14.56
CA GLU A 53 -3.60 -3.91 -15.50
C GLU A 53 -4.56 -2.89 -14.87
N SER A 54 -4.23 -1.61 -15.06
CA SER A 54 -4.79 -0.45 -14.37
C SER A 54 -6.29 -0.52 -14.07
N PRO A 55 -6.70 -0.57 -12.79
CA PRO A 55 -8.08 -0.30 -12.40
C PRO A 55 -8.43 1.16 -12.75
N GLN A 56 -9.64 1.41 -13.25
CA GLN A 56 -10.10 2.76 -13.63
C GLN A 56 -10.71 3.57 -12.48
N ASP A 57 -10.78 3.00 -11.28
CA ASP A 57 -11.55 3.57 -10.17
C ASP A 57 -10.63 3.99 -9.01
N ASP A 58 -10.75 5.25 -8.61
CA ASP A 58 -10.07 5.80 -7.44
C ASP A 58 -10.61 5.18 -6.13
N ILE A 59 -9.71 4.88 -5.20
CA ILE A 59 -10.00 4.37 -3.86
C ILE A 59 -9.50 5.38 -2.83
N GLU A 60 -10.42 5.91 -2.03
CA GLU A 60 -10.09 6.83 -0.95
C GLU A 60 -10.02 6.09 0.38
N LEU A 61 -8.87 6.17 1.07
CA LEU A 61 -8.68 5.64 2.41
C LEU A 61 -8.23 6.80 3.32
N PRO A 62 -9.19 7.60 3.83
CA PRO A 62 -8.90 8.91 4.44
C PRO A 62 -8.16 8.83 5.77
N ARG A 63 -8.14 7.65 6.41
CA ARG A 63 -7.49 7.41 7.71
C ARG A 63 -6.23 6.57 7.61
N LEU A 64 -5.81 6.21 6.40
CA LEU A 64 -4.68 5.31 6.21
C LEU A 64 -3.38 6.06 6.49
N GLU A 65 -2.66 5.58 7.49
CA GLU A 65 -1.46 6.19 8.06
C GLU A 65 -0.19 5.47 7.63
N THR A 66 -0.27 4.13 7.53
CA THR A 66 0.84 3.26 7.16
C THR A 66 0.46 2.34 6.01
N VAL A 67 1.29 2.31 4.97
CA VAL A 67 1.21 1.38 3.84
C VAL A 67 2.52 0.64 3.69
N VAL A 68 2.44 -0.67 3.60
CA VAL A 68 3.56 -1.54 3.28
C VAL A 68 3.23 -2.36 2.04
N LEU A 69 4.06 -2.24 1.02
CA LEU A 69 3.93 -2.96 -0.24
C LEU A 69 5.18 -3.80 -0.49
N ASP A 70 5.09 -5.10 -0.23
CA ASP A 70 6.16 -6.05 -0.51
C ASP A 70 5.76 -6.94 -1.69
N MET A 71 6.47 -6.81 -2.81
CA MET A 71 6.21 -7.59 -4.02
C MET A 71 7.53 -8.23 -4.49
N ASP A 72 7.56 -9.56 -4.55
CA ASP A 72 8.73 -10.33 -4.99
C ASP A 72 8.85 -10.43 -6.53
N SER A 73 7.87 -9.93 -7.29
CA SER A 73 7.94 -9.94 -8.77
C SER A 73 8.89 -8.84 -9.26
N GLY A 74 9.78 -9.18 -10.20
CA GLY A 74 10.82 -8.30 -10.77
C GLY A 74 10.30 -6.99 -11.39
N PRO A 75 11.19 -6.17 -11.99
CA PRO A 75 10.88 -4.81 -12.45
C PRO A 75 9.89 -4.83 -13.61
N HIS A 76 8.61 -4.93 -13.28
CA HIS A 76 7.49 -4.68 -14.15
C HIS A 76 6.87 -3.35 -13.73
N ASP A 77 6.27 -2.60 -14.66
CA ASP A 77 5.64 -1.27 -14.49
C ASP A 77 4.48 -1.24 -13.46
N SER A 78 4.83 -1.53 -12.21
CA SER A 78 3.94 -1.94 -11.12
C SER A 78 3.45 -0.76 -10.29
N VAL A 79 3.99 0.43 -10.54
CA VAL A 79 3.66 1.71 -9.86
C VAL A 79 2.18 2.07 -10.01
N ARG A 80 1.50 1.54 -11.04
CA ARG A 80 0.09 1.87 -11.32
C ARG A 80 -0.88 1.45 -10.22
N MET A 81 -0.49 0.55 -9.32
CA MET A 81 -1.34 0.19 -8.18
C MET A 81 -1.39 1.31 -7.13
N LEU A 82 -0.34 2.10 -6.96
CA LEU A 82 -0.34 3.21 -6.01
C LEU A 82 -1.12 4.42 -6.54
N ASP A 83 -1.22 4.55 -7.86
CA ASP A 83 -1.89 5.66 -8.54
C ASP A 83 -3.40 5.74 -8.29
N ILE A 84 -4.05 4.63 -7.94
CA ILE A 84 -5.50 4.60 -7.71
C ILE A 84 -5.88 5.02 -6.29
N PHE A 85 -4.91 5.26 -5.39
CA PHE A 85 -5.18 5.52 -3.99
C PHE A 85 -5.08 7.00 -3.63
N THR A 86 -6.12 7.53 -3.01
CA THR A 86 -6.12 8.83 -2.33
C THR A 86 -5.93 8.61 -0.83
N LEU A 87 -4.76 9.00 -0.31
CA LEU A 87 -4.29 8.63 1.03
C LEU A 87 -3.84 9.88 1.82
N PRO A 88 -4.76 10.82 2.13
CA PRO A 88 -4.38 12.12 2.69
C PRO A 88 -3.74 12.05 4.08
N ALA A 89 -4.01 11.00 4.85
CA ALA A 89 -3.45 10.77 6.18
C ALA A 89 -2.11 9.99 6.16
N LEU A 90 -1.64 9.55 4.98
CA LEU A 90 -0.49 8.67 4.91
C LEU A 90 0.77 9.41 5.32
N HIS A 91 1.46 8.86 6.32
CA HIS A 91 2.74 9.38 6.80
C HIS A 91 3.85 8.34 6.70
N THR A 92 3.54 7.05 6.53
CA THR A 92 4.55 5.99 6.44
C THR A 92 4.31 5.13 5.22
N LEU A 93 5.31 5.09 4.33
CA LEU A 93 5.34 4.24 3.16
C LEU A 93 6.53 3.29 3.26
N GLN A 94 6.28 2.00 3.17
CA GLN A 94 7.30 0.98 2.99
C GLN A 94 7.04 0.26 1.67
N VAL A 95 8.04 0.16 0.81
CA VAL A 95 7.84 -0.29 -0.57
C VAL A 95 9.08 -1.01 -1.11
N SER A 96 8.87 -2.15 -1.76
CA SER A 96 9.94 -2.86 -2.48
C SER A 96 10.39 -2.07 -3.70
N GLY A 97 11.71 -1.97 -3.93
CA GLY A 97 12.27 -1.19 -5.04
C GLY A 97 11.79 -1.62 -6.43
N GLY A 98 11.49 -2.91 -6.61
CA GLY A 98 10.89 -3.43 -7.84
C GLY A 98 9.55 -2.78 -8.22
N LEU A 99 8.81 -2.25 -7.24
CA LEU A 99 7.57 -1.51 -7.48
C LEU A 99 7.80 -0.09 -7.97
N LEU A 100 8.97 0.50 -7.73
CA LEU A 100 9.28 1.88 -8.08
C LEU A 100 9.75 2.03 -9.54
N GLY A 101 10.03 0.92 -10.21
CA GLY A 101 10.43 0.87 -11.61
C GLY A 101 11.82 1.46 -11.87
N HIS A 102 12.06 1.89 -13.11
CA HIS A 102 13.36 2.43 -13.55
C HIS A 102 13.65 3.86 -13.07
N ASP A 103 12.63 4.62 -12.66
CA ASP A 103 12.78 5.96 -12.09
C ASP A 103 12.04 6.08 -10.75
N PRO A 104 12.65 5.62 -9.66
CA PRO A 104 12.01 5.62 -8.34
C PRO A 104 11.62 7.00 -7.82
N ILE A 105 12.39 8.05 -8.17
CA ILE A 105 12.11 9.42 -7.71
C ILE A 105 10.85 9.94 -8.39
N SER A 106 10.73 9.76 -9.70
CA SER A 106 9.56 10.19 -10.45
C SER A 106 8.29 9.44 -10.01
N SER A 107 8.42 8.12 -9.80
CA SER A 107 7.34 7.28 -9.28
C SER A 107 6.84 7.75 -7.92
N LEU A 108 7.75 7.99 -6.96
CA LEU A 108 7.40 8.48 -5.63
C LEU A 108 6.82 9.91 -5.68
N THR A 109 7.39 10.79 -6.51
CA THR A 109 6.89 12.17 -6.66
C THR A 109 5.45 12.17 -7.20
N THR A 110 5.18 11.36 -8.21
CA THR A 110 3.84 11.20 -8.79
C THR A 110 2.86 10.66 -7.76
N PHE A 111 3.26 9.61 -7.04
CA PHE A 111 2.46 9.03 -5.96
C PHE A 111 2.13 10.05 -4.87
N ILE A 112 3.12 10.74 -4.30
CA ILE A 112 2.91 11.72 -3.22
C ILE A 112 1.96 12.83 -3.68
N SER A 113 2.15 13.32 -4.91
CA SER A 113 1.30 14.37 -5.47
C SER A 113 -0.15 13.91 -5.68
N ARG A 114 -0.36 12.67 -6.13
CA ARG A 114 -1.70 12.13 -6.40
C ARG A 114 -2.42 11.70 -5.14
N ALA A 115 -1.72 10.99 -4.26
CA ALA A 115 -2.26 10.52 -2.98
C ALA A 115 -2.61 11.67 -2.03
N GLY A 116 -2.05 12.88 -2.27
CA GLY A 116 -2.30 14.05 -1.43
C GLY A 116 -1.71 13.91 -0.02
N CYS A 117 -0.70 13.06 0.13
CA CYS A 117 -0.14 12.69 1.42
C CYS A 117 1.02 13.59 1.83
N LYS A 118 1.35 13.57 3.12
CA LYS A 118 2.53 14.23 3.70
C LYS A 118 3.39 13.19 4.39
N LEU A 119 4.15 12.45 3.57
CA LEU A 119 5.02 11.40 4.08
C LEU A 119 6.03 11.94 5.09
N GLN A 120 6.16 11.22 6.20
CA GLN A 120 7.17 11.44 7.22
C GLN A 120 8.25 10.37 7.17
N ARG A 121 7.90 9.17 6.73
CA ARG A 121 8.79 8.02 6.71
C ARG A 121 8.69 7.27 5.38
N ILE A 122 9.83 7.02 4.75
CA ILE A 122 9.95 6.13 3.58
C ILE A 122 10.95 5.02 3.90
N PHE A 123 10.49 3.79 3.80
CA PHE A 123 11.32 2.60 3.93
C PHE A 123 11.40 1.88 2.59
N LEU A 124 12.61 1.77 2.06
CA LEU A 124 12.86 0.98 0.86
C LEU A 124 13.18 -0.45 1.25
N MET A 125 12.44 -1.39 0.68
CA MET A 125 12.76 -2.82 0.75
C MET A 125 13.48 -3.26 -0.53
N LYS A 126 14.03 -4.47 -0.53
CA LYS A 126 14.63 -5.25 -1.64
C LYS A 126 14.61 -4.60 -3.05
N SER A 127 15.70 -4.77 -3.79
CA SER A 127 15.76 -4.50 -5.24
C SER A 127 15.51 -3.04 -5.64
N CYS A 128 15.96 -2.09 -4.80
CA CYS A 128 15.94 -0.67 -5.14
C CYS A 128 17.35 -0.23 -5.57
N GLU A 129 17.50 0.26 -6.80
CA GLU A 129 18.79 0.74 -7.33
C GLU A 129 19.10 2.18 -6.91
N ILE A 130 18.16 2.86 -6.25
CA ILE A 130 18.35 4.23 -5.75
C ILE A 130 19.02 4.26 -4.39
N SER A 131 19.93 5.21 -4.16
CA SER A 131 20.55 5.41 -2.86
C SER A 131 19.69 6.27 -1.91
N VAL A 132 19.83 6.07 -0.61
CA VAL A 132 19.14 6.88 0.43
C VAL A 132 19.51 8.36 0.32
N GLU A 133 20.74 8.69 -0.05
CA GLU A 133 21.19 10.07 -0.26
C GLU A 133 20.44 10.74 -1.41
N SER A 134 20.20 9.99 -2.50
CA SER A 134 19.47 10.48 -3.67
C SER A 134 18.00 10.73 -3.32
N LEU A 135 17.40 9.87 -2.49
CA LEU A 135 16.05 10.10 -1.95
C LEU A 135 15.98 11.29 -1.00
N HIS A 136 16.94 11.46 -0.08
CA HIS A 136 16.98 12.63 0.79
C HIS A 136 17.15 13.93 0.01
N ALA A 137 17.95 13.91 -1.07
CA ALA A 137 18.09 15.07 -1.95
C ALA A 137 16.79 15.41 -2.67
N ALA A 138 16.02 14.40 -3.12
CA ALA A 138 14.74 14.58 -3.77
C ALA A 138 13.61 14.97 -2.81
N PHE A 139 13.63 14.43 -1.59
CA PHE A 139 12.58 14.58 -0.59
C PHE A 139 13.11 15.13 0.74
N PRO A 140 13.68 16.36 0.76
CA PRO A 140 14.32 16.92 1.97
C PRO A 140 13.33 17.18 3.12
N ALA A 141 12.03 17.21 2.84
CA ALA A 141 10.98 17.39 3.84
C ALA A 141 10.59 16.09 4.56
N ILE A 142 11.09 14.93 4.12
CA ILE A 142 10.80 13.63 4.73
C ILE A 142 11.91 13.33 5.76
N PRO A 143 11.61 13.36 7.07
CA PRO A 143 12.62 13.24 8.12
C PRO A 143 13.28 11.87 8.18
N GLU A 144 12.57 10.80 7.83
CA GLU A 144 13.09 9.44 7.94
C GLU A 144 13.04 8.73 6.58
N ILE A 145 14.21 8.45 6.03
CA ILE A 145 14.37 7.63 4.83
C ILE A 145 15.43 6.59 5.14
N ALA A 146 15.07 5.32 5.00
CA ALA A 146 16.00 4.23 5.28
C ALA A 146 15.74 3.04 4.36
N PHE A 147 16.74 2.16 4.27
CA PHE A 147 16.51 0.80 3.82
C PHE A 147 16.02 -0.04 4.99
N ASP A 148 14.92 -0.74 4.78
CA ASP A 148 14.39 -1.68 5.75
C ASP A 148 14.63 -3.11 5.26
N ASP A 149 15.68 -3.71 5.80
CA ASP A 149 16.03 -5.11 5.58
C ASP A 149 15.38 -6.04 6.63
N THR A 150 14.67 -5.48 7.63
CA THR A 150 14.00 -6.29 8.65
C THR A 150 12.58 -6.61 8.20
N TYR A 151 12.28 -7.91 8.12
CA TYR A 151 10.92 -8.42 7.92
C TYR A 151 10.04 -8.22 9.17
N GLU A 152 10.29 -7.16 9.94
CA GLU A 152 9.51 -6.85 11.13
C GLU A 152 8.22 -6.18 10.68
N TYR A 153 7.27 -7.03 10.32
CA TYR A 153 5.88 -6.64 10.23
C TYR A 153 5.44 -6.19 11.63
N TRP A 154 5.36 -4.89 11.83
CA TRP A 154 4.81 -4.29 13.03
C TRP A 154 3.30 -4.62 13.06
N TYR A 155 2.94 -5.75 13.66
CA TYR A 155 1.57 -6.22 13.88
C TYR A 155 0.93 -5.56 15.11
#